data_AF-A0A3G2KYZ6-F1
#
_entry.id   AF-A0A3G2KYZ6-F1
#
_cell.length_a   1.000
_cell.length_b   1.000
_cell.length_c   1.000
_cell.angle_alpha   90.00
_cell.angle_beta   90.00
_cell.angle_gamma   90.00
#
_symmetry.space_group_name_H-M   'P 1'
#
loop_
_entity.id
_entity.type
_entity.pdbx_description
1 polymer ?
#
loop_
_entity_poly.entity_id
_entity_poly.type
_entity_poly.pdbx_seq_one_letter_code
_entity_poly.pdbx_strand_id
1 'polypeptide(L)'
;GVVLRLQEALQDYYTLVDRVPGLLHHLASMDYSAVVSEEDLLTKLNAGLQAVSEDPRLLVRATGPRDSSLRSETGPNEPPAATPEVPMEEDARRALVDSVFQVSVLPGNVGYLRFDRFADTSVLET
;
A
#
# COMPACT_ATOMS: atom_id res chain seq x y z
N GLY A 1 21.98 -11.66 6.17
CA GLY A 1 21.78 -10.50 7.05
C GLY A 1 20.63 -9.64 6.54
N VAL A 2 20.19 -8.64 7.30
CA VAL A 2 19.05 -7.76 6.92
C VAL A 2 19.28 -7.09 5.56
N VAL A 3 20.50 -6.58 5.31
CA VAL A 3 20.86 -5.94 4.04
C VAL A 3 20.75 -6.89 2.84
N LEU A 4 21.17 -8.15 2.99
CA LEU A 4 21.06 -9.15 1.91
C LEU A 4 19.60 -9.46 1.57
N ARG A 5 18.75 -9.64 2.58
CA ARG A 5 17.31 -9.88 2.37
C ARG A 5 16.63 -8.68 1.73
N LEU A 6 17.04 -7.47 2.10
CA LEU A 6 16.55 -6.24 1.47
C LEU A 6 16.97 -6.16 0.00
N GLN A 7 18.22 -6.52 -0.33
CA GLN A 7 18.71 -6.57 -1.71
C GLN A 7 17.95 -7.59 -2.56
N GLU A 8 17.65 -8.77 -2.02
CA GLU A 8 16.81 -9.78 -2.67
C GLU A 8 15.39 -9.24 -2.90
N ALA A 9 14.75 -8.67 -1.88
CA ALA A 9 13.40 -8.11 -1.99
C ALA A 9 13.30 -6.96 -3.00
N LEU A 10 14.34 -6.11 -3.09
CA LEU A 10 14.40 -5.04 -4.10
C LEU A 10 14.52 -5.58 -5.52
N GLN A 11 15.23 -6.69 -5.72
CA GLN A 11 15.35 -7.30 -7.04
C GLN A 11 14.04 -7.94 -7.49
N ASP A 12 13.34 -8.61 -6.57
CA ASP A 12 12.19 -9.42 -6.93
C ASP A 12 10.88 -8.62 -7.00
N TYR A 13 10.73 -7.56 -6.20
CA TYR A 13 9.44 -6.89 -5.99
C TYR A 13 9.43 -5.38 -6.26
N TYR A 14 10.59 -4.74 -6.44
CA TYR A 14 10.59 -3.28 -6.59
C TYR A 14 10.08 -2.85 -7.97
N THR A 15 9.10 -1.95 -7.97
CA THR A 15 8.40 -1.52 -9.19
C THR A 15 9.27 -0.72 -10.16
N LEU A 16 10.30 -0.03 -9.68
CA LEU A 16 11.20 0.79 -10.50
C LEU A 16 12.52 0.05 -10.75
N VAL A 17 12.48 -0.91 -11.67
CA VAL A 17 13.60 -1.82 -11.97
C VAL A 17 14.88 -1.07 -12.39
N ASP A 18 14.75 0.07 -13.06
CA ASP A 18 15.88 0.90 -13.51
C ASP A 18 16.75 1.42 -12.35
N ARG A 19 16.16 1.57 -11.16
CA ARG A 19 16.84 2.06 -9.95
C ARG A 19 17.49 0.94 -9.16
N VAL A 20 17.14 -0.32 -9.42
CA VAL A 20 17.62 -1.49 -8.66
C VAL A 20 19.13 -1.61 -8.67
N PRO A 21 19.86 -1.52 -9.81
CA PRO A 21 21.31 -1.61 -9.81
C PRO A 21 21.98 -0.53 -8.94
N GLY A 22 21.44 0.70 -8.98
CA GLY A 22 21.92 1.81 -8.16
C GLY A 22 21.67 1.57 -6.66
N LEU A 23 20.49 1.06 -6.30
CA LEU A 23 20.14 0.73 -4.92
C LEU A 23 21.02 -0.40 -4.36
N LEU A 24 21.25 -1.45 -5.14
CA LEU A 24 22.11 -2.57 -4.74
C LEU A 24 23.56 -2.12 -4.52
N HIS A 25 24.09 -1.33 -5.46
CA HIS A 25 25.44 -0.78 -5.35
C HIS A 25 25.57 0.11 -4.11
N HIS A 26 24.60 0.99 -3.89
CA HIS A 26 24.61 1.88 -2.74
C HIS A 26 24.56 1.11 -1.42
N LEU A 27 23.66 0.13 -1.28
CA LEU A 27 23.56 -0.74 -0.09
C LEU A 27 24.84 -1.53 0.19
N ALA A 28 25.55 -1.97 -0.85
CA ALA A 28 26.82 -2.68 -0.70
C ALA A 28 27.98 -1.74 -0.33
N SER A 29 27.94 -0.48 -0.78
CA SER A 29 28.97 0.54 -0.51
C SER A 29 28.79 1.28 0.82
N MET A 30 27.63 1.15 1.46
CA MET A 30 27.33 1.82 2.72
C MET A 30 28.19 1.31 3.87
N ASP A 31 28.71 2.25 4.66
CA ASP A 31 29.43 1.93 5.88
C ASP A 31 28.45 1.68 7.04
N TYR A 32 28.38 0.44 7.54
CA TYR A 32 27.49 0.06 8.65
C TYR A 32 28.18 0.12 10.02
N SER A 33 29.46 0.50 10.10
CA SER A 33 30.24 0.46 11.36
C SER A 33 29.72 1.41 12.45
N ALA A 34 29.11 2.52 12.06
CA ALA A 34 28.54 3.51 12.97
C ALA A 34 27.14 3.16 13.50
N VAL A 35 26.55 2.04 13.06
CA VAL A 35 25.21 1.62 13.47
C VAL A 35 25.30 0.87 14.80
N VAL A 36 24.79 1.48 15.86
CA VAL A 36 24.80 0.90 17.22
C VAL A 36 23.42 0.48 17.71
N SER A 37 22.36 0.81 16.98
CA SER A 37 20.97 0.46 17.29
C SER A 37 20.16 0.11 16.04
N GLU A 38 19.01 -0.53 16.23
CA GLU A 38 18.05 -0.82 15.16
C GLU A 38 17.49 0.48 14.54
N GLU A 39 17.22 1.50 15.36
CA GLU A 39 16.73 2.80 14.90
C GLU A 39 17.77 3.52 14.02
N ASP A 40 19.05 3.44 14.38
CA ASP A 40 20.14 3.97 13.55
C ASP A 40 20.24 3.23 12.22
N LEU A 41 20.07 1.89 12.23
CA LEU A 41 20.09 1.08 11.02
C LEU A 41 18.97 1.49 10.07
N LEU A 42 17.75 1.62 10.60
CA LEU A 42 16.57 2.02 9.82
C LEU A 42 16.73 3.43 9.25
N THR A 43 17.16 4.38 10.07
CA THR A 43 17.38 5.76 9.65
C THR A 43 18.42 5.82 8.55
N LYS A 44 19.52 5.09 8.71
CA LYS A 44 20.60 5.04 7.72
C LYS A 44 20.16 4.38 6.41
N LEU A 45 19.49 3.22 6.49
CA LEU A 45 18.96 2.53 5.31
C LEU A 45 17.94 3.40 4.57
N ASN A 46 16.98 3.99 5.28
CA ASN A 46 15.98 4.86 4.67
C ASN A 46 16.61 6.09 4.01
N ALA A 47 17.56 6.75 4.66
CA ALA A 47 18.27 7.89 4.06
C ALA A 47 19.01 7.49 2.77
N GLY A 48 19.70 6.34 2.77
CA GLY A 48 20.41 5.85 1.59
C GLY A 48 19.49 5.43 0.45
N LEU A 49 18.39 4.72 0.77
CA LEU A 49 17.40 4.33 -0.22
C LEU A 49 16.75 5.56 -0.86
N GLN A 50 16.31 6.53 -0.05
CA GLN A 50 15.67 7.76 -0.55
C GLN A 50 16.61 8.61 -1.40
N ALA A 51 17.91 8.66 -1.09
CA ALA A 51 18.90 9.39 -1.89
C ALA A 51 19.08 8.82 -3.30
N VAL A 52 18.76 7.54 -3.53
CA VAL A 52 18.95 6.87 -4.82
C VAL A 52 17.62 6.65 -5.55
N SER A 53 16.57 6.26 -4.83
CA SER A 53 15.26 5.97 -5.42
C SER A 53 14.40 7.21 -5.62
N GLU A 54 14.54 8.22 -4.75
CA GLU A 54 13.60 9.35 -4.64
C GLU A 54 12.12 8.88 -4.54
N ASP A 55 11.90 7.66 -4.06
CA ASP A 55 10.57 7.02 -3.98
C ASP A 55 10.11 6.96 -2.52
N PRO A 56 9.18 7.82 -2.08
CA PRO A 56 8.72 7.87 -0.70
C PRO A 56 7.95 6.62 -0.27
N ARG A 57 7.57 5.73 -1.20
CA ARG A 57 6.88 4.46 -0.88
C ARG A 57 7.85 3.38 -0.41
N LEU A 58 9.14 3.50 -0.74
CA LEU A 58 10.16 2.52 -0.36
C LEU A 58 10.75 2.86 1.03
N LEU A 59 10.26 2.18 2.08
CA LEU A 59 10.67 2.42 3.46
C LEU A 59 10.96 1.10 4.19
N VAL A 60 12.02 1.09 4.98
CA VAL A 60 12.35 0.02 5.93
C VAL A 60 11.85 0.44 7.31
N ARG A 61 11.09 -0.43 7.97
CA ARG A 61 10.53 -0.20 9.32
C ARG A 61 10.81 -1.40 10.22
N ALA A 62 11.03 -1.15 11.51
CA ALA A 62 11.09 -2.20 12.52
C ALA A 62 9.71 -2.85 12.65
N THR A 63 9.66 -4.17 12.80
CA THR A 63 8.42 -4.87 13.17
C THR A 63 8.17 -4.70 14.67
N GLY A 64 7.90 -3.47 15.12
CA GLY A 64 7.75 -3.10 16.52
C GLY A 64 6.30 -2.80 16.95
N PRO A 65 5.99 -2.77 18.26
CA PRO A 65 4.62 -2.59 18.76
C PRO A 65 3.97 -1.22 18.45
N ARG A 66 4.76 -0.24 17.98
CA ARG A 66 4.27 1.09 17.59
C ARG A 66 3.48 1.08 16.27
N ASP A 67 3.57 0.00 15.51
CA ASP A 67 2.77 -0.22 14.30
C ASP A 67 1.44 -0.93 14.60
N SER A 68 0.85 -0.75 15.78
CA SER A 68 -0.51 -1.25 16.04
C SER A 68 -1.61 -0.55 15.22
N SER A 69 -1.26 0.47 14.42
CA SER A 69 -2.12 1.03 13.37
C SER A 69 -1.81 0.51 11.96
N LEU A 70 -0.63 -0.11 11.75
CA LEU A 70 -0.22 -0.74 10.48
C LEU A 70 -0.20 -2.28 10.54
N ARG A 71 -0.49 -2.86 11.71
CA ARG A 71 -0.90 -4.25 11.89
C ARG A 71 -2.31 -4.48 11.32
N SER A 72 -2.51 -4.01 10.10
CA SER A 72 -3.60 -4.38 9.22
C SER A 72 -3.08 -4.90 7.87
N GLU A 73 -1.79 -5.25 7.76
CA GLU A 73 -1.22 -5.81 6.51
C GLU A 73 -0.54 -7.17 6.67
N THR A 74 -0.61 -7.82 7.85
CA THR A 74 -0.24 -9.25 8.00
C THR A 74 -0.97 -9.91 9.18
N GLY A 75 -2.27 -9.62 9.35
CA GLY A 75 -3.20 -10.59 9.94
C GLY A 75 -3.48 -11.70 8.93
N PRO A 76 -4.05 -12.86 9.30
CA PRO A 76 -4.44 -13.89 8.34
C PRO A 76 -5.42 -13.25 7.38
N ASN A 77 -4.93 -12.86 6.19
CA ASN A 77 -5.65 -12.33 5.04
C ASN A 77 -7.08 -11.97 5.41
N GLU A 78 -7.28 -10.85 6.11
CA GLU A 78 -8.63 -10.40 6.39
C GLU A 78 -9.25 -10.28 4.99
N PRO A 79 -10.27 -11.09 4.67
CA PRO A 79 -10.79 -11.14 3.31
C PRO A 79 -11.07 -9.70 2.92
N PRO A 80 -10.61 -9.23 1.75
CA PRO A 80 -10.85 -7.86 1.32
C PRO A 80 -12.32 -7.61 1.58
N ALA A 81 -12.63 -6.66 2.49
CA ALA A 81 -13.94 -6.57 3.13
C ALA A 81 -14.99 -6.93 2.11
N ALA A 82 -15.67 -8.08 2.27
CA ALA A 82 -16.29 -8.77 1.13
C ALA A 82 -16.99 -7.75 0.23
N THR A 83 -16.56 -7.67 -1.03
CA THR A 83 -17.31 -6.89 -2.03
C THR A 83 -18.75 -7.36 -1.90
N PRO A 84 -19.72 -6.46 -1.69
CA PRO A 84 -21.11 -6.86 -1.53
C PRO A 84 -21.45 -7.80 -2.69
N GLU A 85 -21.75 -9.05 -2.37
CA GLU A 85 -22.04 -10.06 -3.37
C GLU A 85 -23.25 -9.55 -4.15
N VAL A 86 -23.10 -9.38 -5.47
CA VAL A 86 -24.12 -8.75 -6.30
C VAL A 86 -25.34 -9.66 -6.24
N PRO A 87 -26.47 -9.21 -5.66
CA PRO A 87 -27.66 -10.06 -5.57
C PRO A 87 -28.14 -10.44 -6.98
N MET A 88 -28.71 -11.62 -7.16
CA MET A 88 -29.29 -11.99 -8.47
C MET A 88 -30.60 -11.25 -8.78
N GLU A 89 -31.33 -10.87 -7.74
CA GLU A 89 -32.60 -10.16 -7.85
C GLU A 89 -32.39 -8.66 -8.16
N GLU A 90 -33.09 -8.14 -9.17
CA GLU A 90 -32.94 -6.75 -9.63
C GLU A 90 -33.31 -5.73 -8.54
N ASP A 91 -34.35 -5.99 -7.73
CA ASP A 91 -34.77 -5.10 -6.64
C ASP A 91 -33.71 -5.04 -5.53
N ALA A 92 -33.09 -6.18 -5.21
CA ALA A 92 -31.99 -6.24 -4.26
C ALA A 92 -30.73 -5.55 -4.80
N ARG A 93 -30.45 -5.65 -6.12
CA ARG A 93 -29.37 -4.89 -6.77
C ARG A 93 -29.65 -3.39 -6.76
N ARG A 94 -30.91 -2.97 -6.98
CA ARG A 94 -31.31 -1.57 -6.91
C ARG A 94 -31.10 -1.00 -5.52
N ALA A 95 -31.58 -1.71 -4.50
CA ALA A 95 -31.39 -1.33 -3.10
C ALA A 95 -29.90 -1.24 -2.72
N LEU A 96 -29.07 -2.15 -3.25
CA LEU A 96 -27.62 -2.09 -3.06
C LEU A 96 -27.03 -0.81 -3.68
N VAL A 97 -27.36 -0.51 -4.94
CA VAL A 97 -26.90 0.72 -5.62
C VAL A 97 -27.32 1.96 -4.85
N ASP A 98 -28.58 2.05 -4.42
CA ASP A 98 -29.09 3.20 -3.67
C ASP A 98 -28.42 3.36 -2.29
N SER A 99 -27.95 2.26 -1.69
CA SER A 99 -27.19 2.29 -0.44
C SER A 99 -25.71 2.65 -0.61
N VAL A 100 -25.10 2.28 -1.75
CA VAL A 100 -23.68 2.51 -2.05
C VAL A 100 -23.46 3.92 -2.60
N PHE A 101 -24.38 4.41 -3.43
CA PHE A 101 -24.26 5.69 -4.12
C PHE A 101 -25.24 6.70 -3.55
N GLN A 102 -24.73 7.64 -2.75
CA GLN A 102 -25.49 8.79 -2.30
C GLN A 102 -25.48 9.86 -3.40
N VAL A 103 -26.65 10.10 -3.99
CA VAL A 103 -26.85 11.10 -5.07
C VAL A 103 -27.77 12.22 -4.58
N SER A 104 -27.40 13.47 -4.82
CA SER A 104 -28.22 14.64 -4.49
C SER A 104 -27.98 15.81 -5.44
N VAL A 105 -28.97 16.68 -5.60
CA VAL A 105 -28.82 17.96 -6.32
C VAL A 105 -28.84 19.08 -5.29
N LEU A 106 -27.70 19.73 -5.10
CA LEU A 106 -27.52 20.83 -4.17
C LEU A 106 -28.06 22.14 -4.77
N PRO A 107 -28.34 23.17 -3.93
CA PRO A 107 -28.76 24.49 -4.41
C PRO A 107 -27.82 25.04 -5.48
N GLY A 108 -28.40 25.67 -6.49
CA GLY A 108 -27.64 26.14 -7.66
C GLY A 108 -27.41 25.09 -8.75
N ASN A 109 -28.19 24.00 -8.73
CA ASN A 109 -28.11 22.92 -9.72
C ASN A 109 -26.73 22.22 -9.75
N VAL A 110 -26.18 21.96 -8.56
CA VAL A 110 -24.87 21.30 -8.38
C VAL A 110 -25.08 19.83 -8.00
N GLY A 111 -24.54 18.90 -8.80
CA GLY A 111 -24.61 17.47 -8.50
C GLY A 111 -23.66 17.07 -7.37
N TYR A 112 -24.15 16.27 -6.42
CA TYR A 112 -23.37 15.61 -5.37
C TYR A 112 -23.46 14.09 -5.56
N LEU A 113 -22.30 13.44 -5.61
CA LEU A 113 -22.15 11.99 -5.64
C LEU A 113 -21.13 11.58 -4.58
N ARG A 114 -21.54 10.68 -3.68
CA ARG A 114 -20.66 10.06 -2.70
C ARG A 114 -20.82 8.54 -2.74
N PHE A 115 -19.70 7.86 -2.70
CA PHE A 115 -19.58 6.43 -2.44
C PHE A 115 -18.24 6.24 -1.73
N ASP A 116 -18.19 5.33 -0.77
CA ASP A 116 -17.02 5.20 0.11
C ASP A 116 -16.12 4.01 -0.29
N ARG A 117 -16.48 3.27 -1.36
CA ARG A 117 -15.80 2.04 -1.79
C ARG A 117 -15.84 1.88 -3.31
N PHE A 118 -14.76 1.37 -3.89
CA PHE A 118 -14.73 0.89 -5.27
C PHE A 118 -15.05 -0.61 -5.30
N ALA A 119 -15.97 -1.00 -6.17
CA ALA A 119 -16.23 -2.42 -6.45
C ALA A 119 -15.16 -2.98 -7.39
N ASP A 120 -15.00 -4.30 -7.37
CA ASP A 120 -14.15 -5.01 -8.33
C ASP A 120 -14.77 -4.99 -9.75
N THR A 121 -13.94 -5.13 -10.77
CA THR A 121 -14.39 -5.11 -12.17
C THR A 121 -15.26 -6.32 -12.55
N SER A 122 -15.22 -7.41 -11.77
CA SER A 122 -16.12 -8.56 -11.90
C SER A 122 -17.61 -8.18 -11.89
N VAL A 123 -17.98 -7.06 -11.26
CA VAL A 123 -19.36 -6.53 -11.26
C VAL A 123 -19.79 -5.99 -12.65
N LEU A 124 -18.82 -5.70 -13.53
CA LEU A 124 -19.06 -5.20 -14.89
C LEU A 124 -19.07 -6.31 -15.95
N GLU A 125 -18.68 -7.54 -15.60
CA GLU A 125 -18.73 -8.68 -16.50
C GLU A 125 -20.20 -9.16 -16.64
N THR A 126 -20.88 -8.63 -17.67
CA THR A 126 -22.18 -9.08 -18.16
C THR A 126 -22.06 -10.20 -19.16
#